data_AF-A0A7W7WRG8-F1
#
_entry.id   AF-A0A7W7WRG8-F1
#
_cell.length_a   1.000
_cell.length_b   1.000
_cell.length_c   1.000
_cell.angle_alpha   90.00
_cell.angle_beta   90.00
_cell.angle_gamma   90.00
#
_symmetry.space_group_name_H-M   'P 1'
#
loop_
_entity.id
_entity.type
_entity.pdbx_description
1 polymer ?
#
loop_
_entity_poly.entity_id
_entity_poly.type
_entity_poly.pdbx_seq_one_letter_code
_entity_poly.pdbx_strand_id
1 'polypeptide(L)'
;MSISTPSGNQRRPSVVSTGKKPAAGGKKPPAGDKTTSGGKAADVKSTSAGKPAATKSAPAKKPGGDTRPTSGGKGPRKPIAPVKVSQGRSWGPIALFVAVGVLAAGIIGYGAWAAFKGARSWEDRAADIAGIVNFRDHADKSITSQEHAWGALTYAVSPPVGGKHNFNWQNCMGDVYAAPIANEHAVHSMEHGAVWITYRSDLPADQVSALAEKVRGNEYMMMSPVDGLDSPISLQAWGYQLKVDKADDSRVDEFIKALRQNANVEPGATCGRGITATGTTPRDLGKDQPQQPMQ
;
A
#
# COMPACT_ATOMS: atom_id res chain seq x y z
N MET A 1 -16.68 -70.08 45.73
CA MET A 1 -16.04 -70.48 44.46
C MET A 1 -15.33 -69.26 43.92
N SER A 2 -14.01 -69.34 43.79
CA SER A 2 -13.08 -68.24 43.52
C SER A 2 -12.55 -68.36 42.10
N ILE A 3 -12.57 -67.31 41.28
CA ILE A 3 -11.69 -67.12 40.10
C ILE A 3 -11.71 -65.61 39.75
N SER A 4 -10.75 -64.79 40.20
CA SER A 4 -9.44 -64.44 39.58
C SER A 4 -9.52 -63.62 38.27
N THR A 5 -9.04 -62.37 38.35
CA THR A 5 -8.63 -61.48 37.25
C THR A 5 -7.24 -61.84 36.71
N PRO A 6 -6.85 -61.35 35.51
CA PRO A 6 -5.75 -60.37 35.45
C PRO A 6 -5.98 -59.27 34.38
N SER A 7 -5.83 -57.99 34.70
CA SER A 7 -4.59 -57.20 34.61
C SER A 7 -4.07 -57.02 33.17
N GLY A 8 -4.46 -55.90 32.54
CA GLY A 8 -3.94 -55.40 31.27
C GLY A 8 -3.16 -54.09 31.48
N ASN A 9 -1.87 -54.15 31.19
CA ASN A 9 -0.84 -53.16 31.47
C ASN A 9 -0.80 -52.07 30.38
N GLN A 10 -1.27 -50.85 30.64
CA GLN A 10 -1.01 -49.69 29.75
C GLN A 10 0.06 -48.78 30.36
N ARG A 11 1.25 -48.88 29.77
CA ARG A 11 2.41 -48.04 30.05
C ARG A 11 2.17 -46.64 29.49
N ARG A 12 2.18 -45.64 30.38
CA ARG A 12 2.40 -44.24 30.08
C ARG A 12 3.86 -44.04 29.61
N PRO A 13 4.14 -43.29 28.53
CA PRO A 13 5.48 -42.77 28.29
C PRO A 13 5.73 -41.54 29.18
N SER A 14 6.61 -41.70 30.15
CA SER A 14 7.20 -40.60 30.92
C SER A 14 8.26 -39.91 30.05
N VAL A 15 8.06 -38.63 29.69
CA VAL A 15 9.12 -37.80 29.14
C VAL A 15 9.88 -37.17 30.30
N VAL A 16 11.14 -37.54 30.40
CA VAL A 16 12.13 -37.04 31.36
C VAL A 16 12.49 -35.60 30.99
N SER A 17 12.19 -34.66 31.88
CA SER A 17 12.71 -33.28 31.82
C SER A 17 14.03 -33.23 32.59
N THR A 18 15.16 -33.23 31.88
CA THR A 18 16.47 -32.90 32.46
C THR A 18 16.67 -31.40 32.41
N GLY A 19 16.57 -30.73 33.55
CA GLY A 19 17.02 -29.36 33.71
C GLY A 19 18.55 -29.26 33.72
N LYS A 20 19.09 -28.24 33.06
CA LYS A 20 20.43 -27.70 33.37
C LYS A 20 20.52 -26.21 33.03
N LYS A 21 20.56 -25.38 34.06
CA LYS A 21 21.09 -24.00 34.07
C LYS A 21 22.52 -24.07 34.63
N PRO A 22 23.47 -23.23 34.18
CA PRO A 22 23.97 -22.13 35.03
C PRO A 22 24.32 -20.84 34.23
N ALA A 23 24.00 -19.65 34.76
CA ALA A 23 24.90 -18.60 35.31
C ALA A 23 25.46 -17.65 34.22
N ALA A 24 25.08 -16.36 34.13
CA ALA A 24 25.32 -15.20 35.02
C ALA A 24 26.75 -14.61 34.91
N GLY A 25 26.80 -13.33 34.51
CA GLY A 25 27.99 -12.46 34.41
C GLY A 25 28.04 -11.81 33.02
N GLY A 26 27.88 -10.52 32.77
CA GLY A 26 27.98 -9.33 33.61
C GLY A 26 28.91 -8.35 32.88
N LYS A 27 28.37 -7.23 32.37
CA LYS A 27 29.05 -5.91 32.23
C LYS A 27 28.12 -4.87 31.57
N LYS A 28 28.08 -3.70 32.22
CA LYS A 28 27.46 -2.40 31.88
C LYS A 28 28.51 -1.34 32.32
N PRO A 29 28.31 -0.01 32.16
CA PRO A 29 28.04 0.88 31.02
C PRO A 29 29.27 1.79 30.75
N PRO A 30 29.23 3.05 30.21
CA PRO A 30 28.42 4.25 30.58
C PRO A 30 27.61 4.83 29.40
N ALA A 31 26.49 5.54 29.51
CA ALA A 31 26.06 6.71 30.31
C ALA A 31 26.53 8.09 29.77
N GLY A 32 25.55 8.98 29.57
CA GLY A 32 25.65 10.43 29.35
C GLY A 32 24.82 10.87 28.14
N ASP A 33 23.95 11.89 28.16
CA ASP A 33 23.32 12.69 29.23
C ASP A 33 22.10 13.39 28.60
N LYS A 34 21.07 13.61 29.43
CA LYS A 34 20.11 14.74 29.57
C LYS A 34 19.94 15.75 28.41
N THR A 35 18.76 16.27 28.06
CA THR A 35 17.79 17.09 28.86
C THR A 35 16.55 17.32 27.96
N THR A 36 15.31 16.98 28.34
CA THR A 36 14.26 17.76 29.07
C THR A 36 13.70 19.03 28.43
N SER A 37 12.37 19.15 28.56
CA SER A 37 11.44 20.30 28.39
C SER A 37 11.00 20.62 26.95
N GLY A 38 9.72 20.86 26.63
CA GLY A 38 8.52 21.07 27.45
C GLY A 38 7.81 22.35 27.02
N GLY A 39 6.52 22.26 26.65
CA GLY A 39 5.54 23.34 26.89
C GLY A 39 5.08 24.23 25.72
N LYS A 40 3.82 23.98 25.32
CA LYS A 40 2.68 24.92 25.10
C LYS A 40 2.78 26.17 24.19
N ALA A 41 1.91 26.14 23.18
CA ALA A 41 0.89 27.13 22.77
C ALA A 41 0.97 28.60 23.24
N ALA A 42 0.86 29.55 22.30
CA ALA A 42 -0.36 30.34 22.04
C ALA A 42 -0.10 31.49 21.04
N ASP A 43 -1.18 31.90 20.37
CA ASP A 43 -1.37 32.93 19.35
C ASP A 43 -0.81 34.35 19.63
N VAL A 44 -0.54 35.11 18.56
CA VAL A 44 -1.31 36.31 18.11
C VAL A 44 -0.47 37.17 17.13
N LYS A 45 -0.97 37.27 15.88
CA LYS A 45 -1.14 38.44 14.97
C LYS A 45 -0.15 39.63 15.06
N SER A 46 0.48 40.01 13.92
CA SER A 46 0.38 41.38 13.32
C SER A 46 1.17 41.56 11.99
N THR A 47 0.50 42.15 10.99
CA THR A 47 0.91 43.17 9.99
C THR A 47 2.10 43.00 9.02
N SER A 48 1.73 42.87 7.74
CA SER A 48 2.07 43.68 6.53
C SER A 48 3.48 44.24 6.22
N ALA A 49 3.78 44.16 4.90
CA ALA A 49 4.72 44.95 4.07
C ALA A 49 6.22 44.62 4.23
N GLY A 50 7.09 44.64 3.22
CA GLY A 50 7.00 45.01 1.81
C GLY A 50 8.36 44.75 1.14
N LYS A 51 8.33 44.64 -0.19
CA LYS A 51 9.49 44.45 -1.10
C LYS A 51 10.29 45.75 -1.25
N PRO A 52 11.61 45.72 -1.56
CA PRO A 52 12.22 46.82 -2.31
C PRO A 52 12.84 46.39 -3.64
N ALA A 53 12.74 47.33 -4.59
CA ALA A 53 13.25 47.29 -5.95
C ALA A 53 14.70 47.83 -6.04
N ALA A 54 15.38 47.42 -7.12
CA ALA A 54 16.75 47.80 -7.45
C ALA A 54 16.84 49.20 -8.10
N THR A 55 17.80 49.99 -7.64
CA THR A 55 18.20 51.31 -8.18
C THR A 55 19.36 51.18 -9.16
N LYS A 56 19.29 51.95 -10.25
CA LYS A 56 20.34 52.14 -11.26
C LYS A 56 21.40 53.13 -10.75
N SER A 57 22.65 52.98 -11.17
CA SER A 57 23.71 53.99 -10.96
C SER A 57 24.52 54.22 -12.24
N ALA A 58 24.81 55.51 -12.48
CA ALA A 58 25.41 56.13 -13.66
C ALA A 58 26.95 56.04 -13.69
N PRO A 59 27.63 56.44 -14.79
CA PRO A 59 29.06 56.21 -14.98
C PRO A 59 29.94 57.39 -14.50
N ALA A 60 31.17 57.05 -14.10
CA ALA A 60 32.18 57.98 -13.59
C ALA A 60 33.02 58.64 -14.70
N LYS A 61 33.38 59.90 -14.47
CA LYS A 61 34.22 60.79 -15.28
C LYS A 61 35.45 61.16 -14.45
N LYS A 62 36.65 61.27 -15.05
CA LYS A 62 37.82 61.98 -14.46
C LYS A 62 38.94 62.22 -15.52
N PRO A 63 39.94 63.09 -15.27
CA PRO A 63 39.99 64.45 -15.82
C PRO A 63 41.24 64.74 -16.69
N GLY A 64 41.33 65.96 -17.24
CA GLY A 64 42.32 66.35 -18.26
C GLY A 64 43.48 67.25 -17.81
N GLY A 65 44.16 67.79 -18.85
CA GLY A 65 45.28 68.74 -18.86
C GLY A 65 46.58 68.09 -19.37
N ASP A 66 47.38 68.63 -20.28
CA ASP A 66 47.36 69.90 -21.04
C ASP A 66 48.49 69.87 -22.11
N THR A 67 48.48 70.85 -23.03
CA THR A 67 49.56 71.32 -23.94
C THR A 67 49.86 70.63 -25.30
N ARG A 68 50.04 71.50 -26.31
CA ARG A 68 50.44 71.28 -27.72
C ARG A 68 51.83 71.94 -27.92
N PRO A 69 52.70 71.47 -28.84
CA PRO A 69 52.89 72.20 -30.12
C PRO A 69 53.23 71.27 -31.33
N THR A 70 52.56 71.44 -32.48
CA THR A 70 53.08 71.95 -33.78
C THR A 70 53.70 70.94 -34.77
N SER A 71 53.08 70.92 -35.96
CA SER A 71 53.62 70.69 -37.32
C SER A 71 54.08 69.30 -37.78
N GLY A 72 53.65 68.93 -39.00
CA GLY A 72 54.46 68.18 -39.96
C GLY A 72 53.86 66.86 -40.48
N GLY A 73 53.57 66.80 -41.78
CA GLY A 73 53.71 65.57 -42.57
C GLY A 73 52.43 64.82 -42.95
N LYS A 74 51.96 65.05 -44.18
CA LYS A 74 50.99 64.21 -44.91
C LYS A 74 51.61 62.83 -45.21
N GLY A 75 50.85 61.77 -44.94
CA GLY A 75 51.06 60.42 -45.50
C GLY A 75 49.83 59.54 -45.22
N PRO A 76 49.26 58.83 -46.21
CA PRO A 76 48.00 58.11 -46.03
C PRO A 76 48.24 56.81 -45.24
N ARG A 77 47.66 56.70 -44.04
CA ARG A 77 47.57 55.42 -43.33
C ARG A 77 46.51 54.56 -44.03
N LYS A 78 46.91 53.38 -44.52
CA LYS A 78 46.00 52.42 -45.16
C LYS A 78 44.86 52.06 -44.21
N PRO A 79 43.60 51.96 -44.68
CA PRO A 79 42.49 51.52 -43.84
C PRO A 79 42.73 50.08 -43.40
N ILE A 80 42.84 49.85 -42.09
CA ILE A 80 42.85 48.49 -41.53
C ILE A 80 41.42 47.97 -41.68
N ALA A 81 41.22 47.01 -42.59
CA ALA A 81 39.93 46.37 -42.77
C ALA A 81 39.51 45.69 -41.45
N PRO A 82 38.27 45.88 -40.98
CA PRO A 82 37.81 45.16 -39.80
C PRO A 82 37.86 43.66 -40.12
N VAL A 83 38.67 42.92 -39.36
CA VAL A 83 38.69 41.46 -39.43
C VAL A 83 37.29 41.00 -39.04
N LYS A 84 36.51 40.56 -40.05
CA LYS A 84 35.23 39.88 -39.82
C LYS A 84 35.53 38.58 -39.12
N VAL A 85 35.51 38.59 -37.79
CA VAL A 85 35.50 37.37 -37.00
C VAL A 85 34.12 36.74 -37.20
N SER A 86 34.05 35.77 -38.12
CA SER A 86 32.92 34.87 -38.22
C SER A 86 32.89 34.03 -36.95
N GLN A 87 32.08 34.42 -35.97
CA GLN A 87 31.76 33.52 -34.87
C GLN A 87 30.80 32.47 -35.40
N GLY A 88 31.35 31.31 -35.79
CA GLY A 88 30.54 30.13 -36.11
C GLY A 88 29.65 29.77 -34.92
N ARG A 89 28.39 29.45 -35.20
CA ARG A 89 27.40 29.03 -34.20
C ARG A 89 28.01 27.89 -33.35
N SER A 90 28.11 28.09 -32.03
CA SER A 90 28.64 27.09 -31.10
C SER A 90 27.62 25.96 -30.89
N TRP A 91 27.64 24.98 -31.79
CA TRP A 91 26.72 23.84 -31.77
C TRP A 91 26.85 22.95 -30.53
N GLY A 92 28.03 22.90 -29.88
CA GLY A 92 28.24 22.10 -28.67
C GLY A 92 27.33 22.51 -27.49
N PRO A 93 27.38 23.76 -27.02
CA PRO A 93 26.46 24.26 -26.01
C PRO A 93 24.99 24.13 -26.40
N ILE A 94 24.64 24.41 -27.66
CA ILE A 94 23.25 24.29 -28.15
C ILE A 94 22.75 22.85 -28.02
N ALA A 95 23.54 21.87 -28.49
CA ALA A 95 23.19 20.45 -28.39
C ALA A 95 23.03 20.00 -26.92
N LEU A 96 23.91 20.47 -26.03
CA LEU A 96 23.81 20.19 -24.59
C LEU A 96 22.52 20.76 -23.98
N PHE A 97 22.20 22.03 -24.22
CA PHE A 97 20.98 22.64 -23.69
C PHE A 97 19.71 21.98 -24.24
N VAL A 98 19.72 21.56 -25.52
CA VAL A 98 18.61 20.79 -26.10
C VAL A 98 18.47 19.44 -25.41
N ALA A 99 19.56 18.70 -25.22
CA ALA A 99 19.54 17.40 -24.53
C ALA A 99 19.02 17.52 -23.09
N VAL A 100 19.49 18.52 -22.34
CA VAL A 100 19.01 18.81 -20.98
C VAL A 100 17.54 19.24 -21.00
N GLY A 101 17.12 20.06 -21.96
CA GLY A 101 15.74 20.48 -22.13
C GLY A 101 14.78 19.32 -22.40
N VAL A 102 15.17 18.39 -23.28
CA VAL A 102 14.40 17.16 -23.57
C VAL A 102 14.32 16.26 -22.34
N LEU A 103 15.44 16.06 -21.63
CA LEU A 103 15.45 15.27 -20.39
C LEU A 103 14.55 15.90 -19.32
N ALA A 104 14.66 17.22 -19.11
CA ALA A 104 13.83 17.95 -18.16
C ALA A 104 12.34 17.87 -18.53
N ALA A 105 11.99 18.05 -19.81
CA ALA A 105 10.63 17.90 -20.29
C ALA A 105 10.11 16.46 -20.09
N GLY A 106 10.94 15.45 -20.33
CA GLY A 106 10.60 14.05 -20.08
C GLY A 106 10.33 13.75 -18.60
N ILE A 107 11.17 14.26 -17.70
CA ILE A 107 10.99 14.12 -16.24
C ILE A 107 9.73 14.84 -15.76
N ILE A 108 9.52 16.09 -16.20
CA ILE A 108 8.33 16.87 -15.84
C ILE A 108 7.07 16.21 -16.39
N GLY A 109 7.09 15.75 -17.64
CA GLY A 109 5.99 15.02 -18.27
C GLY A 109 5.65 13.72 -17.53
N TYR A 110 6.67 12.93 -17.17
CA TYR A 110 6.48 11.73 -16.35
C TYR A 110 5.93 12.06 -14.96
N GLY A 111 6.46 13.10 -14.30
CA GLY A 111 5.98 13.57 -13.01
C GLY A 111 4.51 14.00 -13.05
N ALA A 112 4.10 14.76 -14.06
CA ALA A 112 2.71 15.16 -14.27
C ALA A 112 1.80 13.96 -14.56
N TRP A 113 2.23 13.02 -15.40
CA TRP A 113 1.49 11.79 -15.69
C TRP A 113 1.34 10.90 -14.45
N ALA A 114 2.41 10.72 -13.68
CA ALA A 114 2.41 9.94 -12.44
C ALA A 114 1.53 10.58 -11.37
N ALA A 115 1.58 11.91 -11.24
CA ALA A 115 0.70 12.66 -10.34
C ALA A 115 -0.78 12.52 -10.75
N PHE A 116 -1.09 12.61 -12.05
CA PHE A 116 -2.44 12.42 -12.55
C PHE A 116 -2.96 10.99 -12.31
N LYS A 117 -2.13 9.97 -12.60
CA LYS A 117 -2.43 8.57 -12.29
C LYS A 117 -2.62 8.33 -10.79
N GLY A 118 -1.82 8.99 -9.95
CA GLY A 118 -1.92 8.91 -8.49
C GLY A 118 -3.13 9.62 -7.91
N ALA A 119 -3.64 10.66 -8.59
CA ALA A 119 -4.82 11.42 -8.17
C ALA A 119 -6.15 10.71 -8.48
N ARG A 120 -6.15 9.63 -9.26
CA ARG A 120 -7.37 8.84 -9.52
C ARG A 120 -7.87 8.18 -8.24
N SER A 121 -9.19 8.16 -8.08
CA SER A 121 -9.84 7.47 -6.98
C SER A 121 -9.55 5.96 -7.05
N TRP A 122 -9.75 5.24 -5.94
CA TRP A 122 -9.58 3.79 -5.98
C TRP A 122 -10.73 3.13 -6.76
N GLU A 123 -11.91 3.73 -6.75
CA GLU A 123 -13.10 3.32 -7.51
C GLU A 123 -12.82 3.39 -9.01
N ASP A 124 -12.22 4.49 -9.49
CA ASP A 124 -11.84 4.64 -10.90
C ASP A 124 -10.82 3.57 -11.32
N ARG A 125 -9.86 3.26 -10.44
CA ARG A 125 -8.86 2.21 -10.69
C ARG A 125 -9.49 0.82 -10.67
N ALA A 126 -10.45 0.57 -9.81
CA ALA A 126 -11.19 -0.67 -9.78
C ALA A 126 -12.04 -0.84 -11.05
N ALA A 127 -12.77 0.20 -11.46
CA ALA A 127 -13.62 0.20 -12.65
C ALA A 127 -12.85 -0.04 -13.97
N ASP A 128 -11.57 0.33 -14.03
CA ASP A 128 -10.70 0.05 -15.17
C ASP A 128 -10.29 -1.43 -15.28
N ILE A 129 -10.45 -2.24 -14.23
CA ILE A 129 -10.04 -3.65 -14.22
C ILE A 129 -11.01 -4.46 -15.09
N ALA A 130 -10.51 -4.97 -16.22
CA ALA A 130 -11.34 -5.73 -17.15
C ALA A 130 -11.94 -6.99 -16.50
N GLY A 131 -13.28 -7.09 -16.52
CA GLY A 131 -14.02 -8.23 -15.97
C GLY A 131 -14.29 -8.16 -14.46
N ILE A 132 -13.94 -7.05 -13.80
CA ILE A 132 -14.43 -6.80 -12.45
C ILE A 132 -15.96 -6.63 -12.46
N VAL A 133 -16.62 -7.13 -11.43
CA VAL A 133 -18.04 -6.90 -11.18
C VAL A 133 -18.17 -6.07 -9.91
N ASN A 134 -18.84 -4.92 -10.02
CA ASN A 134 -19.21 -4.08 -8.89
C ASN A 134 -20.68 -4.32 -8.52
N PHE A 135 -20.90 -5.04 -7.43
CA PHE A 135 -22.23 -5.34 -6.92
C PHE A 135 -22.84 -4.18 -6.12
N ARG A 136 -22.07 -3.15 -5.78
CA ARG A 136 -22.57 -1.98 -5.05
C ARG A 136 -23.49 -1.11 -5.91
N ASP A 137 -23.30 -1.12 -7.23
CA ASP A 137 -24.03 -0.24 -8.16
C ASP A 137 -25.54 -0.52 -8.21
N HIS A 138 -25.96 -1.73 -7.83
CA HIS A 138 -27.36 -2.13 -7.80
C HIS A 138 -28.02 -1.96 -6.42
N ALA A 139 -27.27 -1.53 -5.40
CA ALA A 139 -27.73 -1.35 -4.03
C ALA A 139 -28.52 -2.55 -3.47
N ASP A 140 -28.18 -3.77 -3.89
CA ASP A 140 -28.82 -4.98 -3.40
C ASP A 140 -28.51 -5.15 -1.91
N LYS A 141 -29.54 -5.14 -1.07
CA LYS A 141 -29.40 -5.31 0.38
C LYS A 141 -28.82 -6.67 0.77
N SER A 142 -28.97 -7.69 -0.07
CA SER A 142 -28.34 -9.00 0.17
C SER A 142 -26.81 -8.95 0.13
N ILE A 143 -26.23 -7.91 -0.47
CA ILE A 143 -24.78 -7.69 -0.62
C ILE A 143 -24.30 -6.49 0.19
N THR A 144 -25.12 -5.44 0.32
CA THR A 144 -24.73 -4.19 0.99
C THR A 144 -25.07 -4.16 2.48
N SER A 145 -25.83 -5.13 2.98
CA SER A 145 -26.14 -5.23 4.41
C SER A 145 -24.89 -5.47 5.25
N GLN A 146 -24.75 -4.69 6.33
CA GLN A 146 -23.71 -4.77 7.37
C GLN A 146 -24.27 -5.44 8.64
N GLU A 147 -25.42 -6.10 8.53
CA GLU A 147 -26.01 -6.78 9.69
C GLU A 147 -25.14 -7.98 10.10
N HIS A 148 -24.93 -8.07 11.41
CA HIS A 148 -24.26 -9.20 12.01
C HIS A 148 -25.27 -10.23 12.54
N ALA A 149 -24.99 -11.51 12.33
CA ALA A 149 -25.78 -12.61 12.87
C ALA A 149 -24.96 -13.86 13.12
N TRP A 150 -25.37 -14.61 14.14
CA TRP A 150 -24.78 -15.89 14.48
C TRP A 150 -25.24 -17.02 13.55
N GLY A 151 -24.42 -18.06 13.44
CA GLY A 151 -24.73 -19.29 12.73
C GLY A 151 -24.54 -19.20 11.21
N ALA A 152 -24.98 -20.25 10.53
CA ALA A 152 -24.86 -20.38 9.08
C ALA A 152 -25.83 -19.44 8.35
N LEU A 153 -25.34 -18.79 7.30
CA LEU A 153 -26.07 -17.81 6.50
C LEU A 153 -26.08 -18.21 5.01
N THR A 154 -27.07 -17.72 4.29
CA THR A 154 -27.22 -17.93 2.85
C THR A 154 -26.86 -16.65 2.11
N TYR A 155 -26.09 -16.80 1.03
CA TYR A 155 -25.62 -15.69 0.21
C TYR A 155 -26.21 -15.75 -1.21
N ALA A 156 -26.43 -14.59 -1.81
CA ALA A 156 -26.93 -14.47 -3.17
C ALA A 156 -25.87 -14.81 -4.23
N VAL A 157 -24.59 -14.64 -3.90
CA VAL A 157 -23.44 -14.84 -4.77
C VAL A 157 -22.48 -15.83 -4.11
N SER A 158 -21.86 -16.70 -4.90
CA SER A 158 -20.83 -17.65 -4.45
C SER A 158 -19.55 -17.50 -5.30
N PRO A 159 -18.37 -17.28 -4.67
CA PRO A 159 -18.17 -16.89 -3.28
C PRO A 159 -18.86 -15.54 -2.97
N PRO A 160 -19.31 -15.32 -1.73
CA PRO A 160 -19.98 -14.09 -1.37
C PRO A 160 -19.03 -12.90 -1.47
N VAL A 161 -19.59 -11.74 -1.77
CA VAL A 161 -18.86 -10.47 -1.84
C VAL A 161 -19.30 -9.50 -0.75
N GLY A 162 -20.23 -9.85 0.12
CA GLY A 162 -20.80 -8.94 1.09
C GLY A 162 -22.10 -9.50 1.67
N GLY A 163 -22.79 -8.66 2.43
CA GLY A 163 -24.09 -8.96 3.00
C GLY A 163 -23.98 -9.35 4.46
N LYS A 164 -25.11 -9.84 5.00
CA LYS A 164 -25.21 -10.27 6.39
C LYS A 164 -24.14 -11.33 6.73
N HIS A 165 -23.46 -11.19 7.85
CA HIS A 165 -22.30 -12.02 8.17
C HIS A 165 -22.12 -12.24 9.68
N ASN A 166 -21.11 -13.01 10.10
CA ASN A 166 -20.93 -13.40 11.51
C ASN A 166 -20.31 -12.27 12.34
N PHE A 167 -20.53 -12.23 13.65
CA PHE A 167 -19.84 -11.28 14.55
C PHE A 167 -18.32 -11.50 14.65
N ASN A 168 -17.84 -12.69 14.32
CA ASN A 168 -16.41 -12.99 14.29
C ASN A 168 -15.89 -12.95 12.86
N TRP A 169 -14.78 -12.26 12.63
CA TRP A 169 -14.06 -12.25 11.35
C TRP A 169 -13.07 -13.40 11.24
N GLN A 170 -12.70 -13.76 10.01
CA GLN A 170 -11.55 -14.62 9.76
C GLN A 170 -10.26 -13.80 9.93
N ASN A 171 -9.21 -14.37 10.51
CA ASN A 171 -7.91 -13.71 10.56
C ASN A 171 -7.42 -13.46 9.11
N CYS A 172 -7.01 -12.24 8.83
CA CYS A 172 -6.67 -11.77 7.48
C CYS A 172 -5.39 -10.93 7.49
N MET A 173 -4.38 -11.40 8.20
CA MET A 173 -3.06 -10.76 8.33
C MET A 173 -2.04 -11.37 7.35
N GLY A 174 -2.52 -11.79 6.17
CA GLY A 174 -1.74 -12.51 5.16
C GLY A 174 -1.83 -14.02 5.34
N ASP A 175 -3.00 -14.53 5.71
CA ASP A 175 -3.22 -15.93 6.06
C ASP A 175 -3.53 -16.79 4.82
N VAL A 176 -2.82 -17.91 4.72
CA VAL A 176 -3.04 -18.93 3.68
C VAL A 176 -3.70 -20.15 4.31
N TYR A 177 -4.99 -20.31 4.09
CA TYR A 177 -5.77 -21.42 4.59
C TYR A 177 -5.76 -22.58 3.60
N ALA A 178 -5.24 -23.73 4.01
CA ALA A 178 -5.15 -24.92 3.16
C ALA A 178 -6.48 -25.67 2.97
N ALA A 179 -7.54 -25.24 3.67
CA ALA A 179 -8.88 -25.81 3.61
C ALA A 179 -9.92 -24.67 3.57
N PRO A 180 -11.16 -24.95 3.13
CA PRO A 180 -12.20 -23.94 3.07
C PRO A 180 -12.43 -23.26 4.42
N ILE A 181 -12.87 -22.01 4.40
CA ILE A 181 -13.26 -21.23 5.58
C ILE A 181 -14.75 -20.93 5.51
N ALA A 182 -15.36 -20.57 6.64
CA ALA A 182 -16.76 -20.20 6.67
C ALA A 182 -16.95 -18.84 5.97
N ASN A 183 -17.91 -18.80 5.05
CA ASN A 183 -18.24 -17.61 4.26
C ASN A 183 -18.53 -16.40 5.16
N GLU A 184 -19.20 -16.63 6.27
CA GLU A 184 -19.64 -15.59 7.20
C GLU A 184 -18.46 -14.90 7.89
N HIS A 185 -17.39 -15.63 8.18
CA HIS A 185 -16.16 -15.04 8.72
C HIS A 185 -15.38 -14.28 7.65
N ALA A 186 -15.36 -14.83 6.43
CA ALA A 186 -14.69 -14.21 5.31
C ALA A 186 -15.34 -12.87 4.91
N VAL A 187 -16.67 -12.81 4.91
CA VAL A 187 -17.43 -11.59 4.60
C VAL A 187 -17.18 -10.50 5.64
N HIS A 188 -17.13 -10.84 6.93
CA HIS A 188 -16.75 -9.86 7.96
C HIS A 188 -15.33 -9.31 7.72
N SER A 189 -14.34 -10.17 7.43
CA SER A 189 -12.99 -9.70 7.10
C SER A 189 -12.98 -8.74 5.92
N MET A 190 -13.82 -8.97 4.90
CA MET A 190 -13.95 -8.06 3.75
C MET A 190 -14.62 -6.74 4.13
N GLU A 191 -15.54 -6.72 5.10
CA GLU A 191 -16.10 -5.48 5.66
C GLU A 191 -15.01 -4.59 6.27
N HIS A 192 -14.00 -5.20 6.90
CA HIS A 192 -12.81 -4.53 7.44
C HIS A 192 -11.82 -4.10 6.33
N GLY A 193 -12.08 -4.49 5.09
CA GLY A 193 -11.26 -4.15 3.92
C GLY A 193 -10.32 -5.26 3.45
N ALA A 194 -10.49 -6.51 3.90
CA ALA A 194 -9.72 -7.62 3.37
C ALA A 194 -10.02 -7.90 1.90
N VAL A 195 -9.02 -8.42 1.18
CA VAL A 195 -9.22 -9.17 -0.05
C VAL A 195 -9.13 -10.66 0.26
N TRP A 196 -10.15 -11.40 -0.16
CA TRP A 196 -10.18 -12.85 -0.10
C TRP A 196 -9.92 -13.44 -1.48
N ILE A 197 -8.81 -14.16 -1.63
CA ILE A 197 -8.51 -14.91 -2.85
C ILE A 197 -8.99 -16.34 -2.67
N THR A 198 -9.93 -16.75 -3.52
CA THR A 198 -10.44 -18.11 -3.55
C THR A 198 -9.97 -18.84 -4.79
N TYR A 199 -9.77 -20.14 -4.67
CA TYR A 199 -9.35 -20.99 -5.77
C TYR A 199 -10.04 -22.34 -5.71
N ARG A 200 -10.16 -22.96 -6.88
CA ARG A 200 -10.76 -24.28 -7.03
C ARG A 200 -9.78 -25.35 -6.52
N SER A 201 -10.29 -26.42 -5.90
CA SER A 201 -9.46 -27.46 -5.29
C SER A 201 -8.57 -28.23 -6.27
N ASP A 202 -8.86 -28.16 -7.58
CA ASP A 202 -8.05 -28.73 -8.66
C ASP A 202 -7.05 -27.74 -9.30
N LEU A 203 -6.91 -26.52 -8.75
CA LEU A 203 -5.95 -25.54 -9.26
C LEU A 203 -4.51 -26.09 -9.11
N PRO A 204 -3.66 -25.98 -10.16
CA PRO A 204 -2.27 -26.45 -10.10
C PRO A 204 -1.48 -25.86 -8.91
N ALA A 205 -0.61 -26.68 -8.32
CA ALA A 205 0.10 -26.33 -7.09
C ALA A 205 1.04 -25.11 -7.22
N ASP A 206 1.61 -24.90 -8.40
CA ASP A 206 2.41 -23.73 -8.74
C ASP A 206 1.57 -22.45 -8.76
N GLN A 207 0.36 -22.50 -9.33
CA GLN A 207 -0.61 -21.40 -9.31
C GLN A 207 -1.05 -21.07 -7.87
N VAL A 208 -1.38 -22.10 -7.06
CA VAL A 208 -1.71 -21.91 -5.63
C VAL A 208 -0.53 -21.26 -4.89
N SER A 209 0.70 -21.68 -5.17
CA SER A 209 1.90 -21.11 -4.56
C SER A 209 2.11 -19.64 -4.96
N ALA A 210 1.89 -19.30 -6.23
CA ALA A 210 1.98 -17.91 -6.71
C ALA A 210 0.93 -17.00 -6.04
N LEU A 211 -0.30 -17.48 -5.83
CA LEU A 211 -1.30 -16.74 -5.05
C LEU A 211 -0.88 -16.60 -3.58
N ALA A 212 -0.34 -17.66 -2.99
CA ALA A 212 0.12 -17.65 -1.60
C ALA A 212 1.27 -16.65 -1.36
N GLU A 213 2.16 -16.45 -2.32
CA GLU A 213 3.21 -15.42 -2.25
C GLU A 213 2.64 -14.01 -2.21
N LYS A 214 1.53 -13.74 -2.92
CA LYS A 214 0.83 -12.45 -2.87
C LYS A 214 0.13 -12.22 -1.53
N VAL A 215 -0.25 -13.29 -0.82
CA VAL A 215 -1.01 -13.21 0.44
C VAL A 215 -0.10 -13.19 1.66
N ARG A 216 0.90 -14.06 1.76
CA ARG A 216 1.67 -14.30 2.98
C ARG A 216 2.27 -13.01 3.55
N GLY A 217 1.91 -12.71 4.80
CA GLY A 217 2.43 -11.57 5.56
C GLY A 217 1.92 -10.20 5.10
N ASN A 218 1.03 -10.14 4.11
CA ASN A 218 0.37 -8.91 3.70
C ASN A 218 -0.93 -8.73 4.49
N GLU A 219 -1.01 -7.70 5.33
CA GLU A 219 -2.21 -7.40 6.10
C GLU A 219 -3.42 -7.17 5.18
N TYR A 220 -4.63 -7.46 5.67
CA TYR A 220 -5.89 -7.39 4.91
C TYR A 220 -5.91 -8.30 3.67
N MET A 221 -5.19 -9.43 3.75
CA MET A 221 -5.20 -10.48 2.74
C MET A 221 -5.46 -11.82 3.40
N MET A 222 -6.22 -12.65 2.71
CA MET A 222 -6.35 -14.07 3.01
C MET A 222 -6.64 -14.88 1.75
N MET A 223 -6.37 -16.18 1.79
CA MET A 223 -6.80 -17.10 0.74
C MET A 223 -7.25 -18.44 1.28
N SER A 224 -8.16 -19.09 0.56
CA SER A 224 -8.62 -20.45 0.85
C SER A 224 -9.20 -21.11 -0.40
N PRO A 225 -9.25 -22.46 -0.46
CA PRO A 225 -10.01 -23.14 -1.49
C PRO A 225 -11.51 -22.98 -1.26
N VAL A 226 -12.28 -22.92 -2.34
CA VAL A 226 -13.74 -22.99 -2.34
C VAL A 226 -14.18 -24.01 -3.40
N ASP A 227 -15.11 -24.89 -3.02
CA ASP A 227 -15.63 -25.90 -3.94
C ASP A 227 -16.67 -25.31 -4.88
N GLY A 228 -16.73 -25.84 -6.11
CA GLY A 228 -17.75 -25.45 -7.09
C GLY A 228 -17.58 -24.07 -7.71
N LEU A 229 -16.37 -23.48 -7.66
CA LEU A 229 -16.09 -22.26 -8.40
C LEU A 229 -16.27 -22.49 -9.91
N ASP A 230 -16.91 -21.52 -10.56
CA ASP A 230 -17.10 -21.47 -12.02
C ASP A 230 -15.87 -20.93 -12.77
N SER A 231 -14.87 -20.44 -12.04
CA SER A 231 -13.56 -20.04 -12.55
C SER A 231 -12.45 -20.62 -11.67
N PRO A 232 -11.24 -20.87 -12.20
CA PRO A 232 -10.14 -21.43 -11.41
C PRO A 232 -9.78 -20.60 -10.17
N ILE A 233 -9.85 -19.27 -10.31
CA ILE A 233 -9.53 -18.30 -9.26
C ILE A 233 -10.61 -17.22 -9.25
N SER A 234 -11.03 -16.81 -8.06
CA SER A 234 -11.94 -15.69 -7.85
C SER A 234 -11.40 -14.83 -6.71
N LEU A 235 -11.41 -13.51 -6.89
CA LEU A 235 -11.03 -12.54 -5.86
C LEU A 235 -12.27 -11.81 -5.39
N GLN A 236 -12.40 -11.63 -4.07
CA GLN A 236 -13.49 -10.93 -3.44
C GLN A 236 -12.96 -9.79 -2.57
N ALA A 237 -13.63 -8.66 -2.64
CA ALA A 237 -13.59 -7.58 -1.66
C ALA A 237 -15.05 -7.13 -1.43
N TRP A 238 -15.33 -6.33 -0.40
CA TRP A 238 -16.73 -5.97 -0.11
C TRP A 238 -17.42 -5.32 -1.31
N GLY A 239 -18.41 -5.99 -1.90
CA GLY A 239 -19.16 -5.58 -3.08
C GLY A 239 -18.44 -5.73 -4.42
N TYR A 240 -17.25 -6.35 -4.48
CA TYR A 240 -16.48 -6.51 -5.71
C TYR A 240 -16.02 -7.94 -5.93
N GLN A 241 -16.07 -8.39 -7.19
CA GLN A 241 -15.53 -9.69 -7.60
C GLN A 241 -14.70 -9.58 -8.87
N LEU A 242 -13.62 -10.35 -8.95
CA LEU A 242 -12.88 -10.57 -10.19
C LEU A 242 -12.63 -12.07 -10.34
N LYS A 243 -12.95 -12.61 -11.52
CA LYS A 243 -12.66 -14.01 -11.87
C LYS A 243 -11.54 -14.07 -12.90
N VAL A 244 -10.57 -14.95 -12.69
CA VAL A 244 -9.42 -15.14 -13.58
C VAL A 244 -9.05 -16.63 -13.68
N ASP A 245 -8.37 -16.98 -14.77
CA ASP A 245 -7.96 -18.36 -15.01
C ASP A 245 -6.57 -18.69 -14.44
N LYS A 246 -5.73 -17.67 -14.22
CA LYS A 246 -4.33 -17.83 -13.82
C LYS A 246 -3.92 -16.83 -12.74
N ALA A 247 -3.00 -17.25 -11.87
CA ALA A 247 -2.46 -16.47 -10.76
C ALA A 247 -1.50 -15.36 -11.20
N ASP A 248 -0.91 -15.48 -12.39
CA ASP A 248 -0.02 -14.49 -13.01
C ASP A 248 -0.77 -13.44 -13.84
N ASP A 249 -2.10 -13.50 -13.89
CA ASP A 249 -2.91 -12.46 -14.52
C ASP A 249 -2.70 -11.12 -13.81
N SER A 250 -2.30 -10.09 -14.55
CA SER A 250 -1.97 -8.77 -13.98
C SER A 250 -3.15 -8.14 -13.23
N ARG A 251 -4.38 -8.51 -13.58
CA ARG A 251 -5.60 -8.01 -12.93
C ARG A 251 -5.69 -8.45 -11.47
N VAL A 252 -5.03 -9.55 -11.07
CA VAL A 252 -4.91 -9.97 -9.67
C VAL A 252 -4.24 -8.87 -8.85
N ASP A 253 -3.10 -8.37 -9.31
CA ASP A 253 -2.35 -7.32 -8.61
C ASP A 253 -3.06 -5.96 -8.67
N GLU A 254 -3.73 -5.66 -9.79
CA GLU A 254 -4.56 -4.46 -9.93
C GLU A 254 -5.73 -4.47 -8.93
N PHE A 255 -6.42 -5.61 -8.78
CA PHE A 255 -7.54 -5.79 -7.86
C PHE A 255 -7.08 -5.60 -6.41
N ILE A 256 -6.00 -6.28 -6.01
CA ILE A 256 -5.43 -6.16 -4.67
C ILE A 256 -5.05 -4.71 -4.38
N LYS A 257 -4.35 -4.05 -5.30
CA LYS A 257 -3.90 -2.67 -5.13
C LYS A 257 -5.06 -1.67 -5.06
N ALA A 258 -6.11 -1.88 -5.84
CA ALA A 258 -7.25 -0.98 -5.89
C ALA A 258 -8.17 -1.17 -4.67
N LEU A 259 -8.43 -2.40 -4.24
CA LEU A 259 -9.54 -2.70 -3.32
C LEU A 259 -9.13 -3.02 -1.90
N ARG A 260 -7.93 -3.59 -1.68
CA ARG A 260 -7.45 -3.91 -0.33
C ARG A 260 -7.43 -2.65 0.52
N GLN A 261 -8.05 -2.72 1.70
CA GLN A 261 -8.31 -1.62 2.62
C GLN A 261 -9.16 -0.47 2.07
N ASN A 262 -9.32 -0.29 0.77
CA ASN A 262 -10.10 0.82 0.21
C ASN A 262 -11.59 0.49 0.13
N ALA A 263 -11.91 -0.75 -0.26
CA ALA A 263 -13.30 -1.22 -0.35
C ALA A 263 -13.88 -1.62 1.02
N ASN A 264 -13.35 -1.13 2.14
CA ASN A 264 -13.92 -1.39 3.46
C ASN A 264 -15.30 -0.70 3.62
N VAL A 265 -16.04 -1.11 4.65
CA VAL A 265 -17.19 -0.36 5.18
C VAL A 265 -16.98 0.04 6.64
N GLU A 266 -16.01 -0.58 7.32
CA GLU A 266 -15.53 -0.19 8.64
C GLU A 266 -14.06 0.30 8.59
N PRO A 267 -13.81 1.58 8.26
CA PRO A 267 -12.46 2.10 8.13
C PRO A 267 -11.67 1.98 9.44
N GLY A 268 -10.49 1.37 9.37
CA GLY A 268 -9.59 1.23 10.51
C GLY A 268 -9.88 0.04 11.43
N ALA A 269 -10.87 -0.79 11.10
CA ALA A 269 -11.13 -2.03 11.80
C ALA A 269 -9.97 -3.04 11.62
N THR A 270 -9.74 -3.89 12.63
CA THR A 270 -8.58 -4.79 12.66
C THR A 270 -8.87 -6.11 11.95
N CYS A 271 -7.98 -6.49 11.02
CA CYS A 271 -8.04 -7.80 10.37
C CYS A 271 -7.37 -8.94 11.18
N GLY A 272 -6.79 -8.62 12.34
CA GLY A 272 -6.04 -9.57 13.17
C GLY A 272 -6.87 -10.10 14.34
N ARG A 273 -6.40 -11.17 14.98
CA ARG A 273 -7.08 -11.83 16.13
C ARG A 273 -8.46 -12.40 15.80
N GLY A 274 -8.72 -12.65 14.52
CA GLY A 274 -9.93 -13.33 14.07
C GLY A 274 -9.86 -14.85 14.24
N ILE A 275 -10.87 -15.53 13.72
CA ILE A 275 -10.89 -16.99 13.59
C ILE A 275 -9.72 -17.43 12.72
N THR A 276 -8.95 -18.40 13.20
CA THR A 276 -7.85 -19.03 12.42
C THR A 276 -8.19 -20.45 11.97
N ALA A 277 -9.28 -21.01 12.50
CA ALA A 277 -9.70 -22.34 12.13
C ALA A 277 -10.33 -22.35 10.73
N THR A 278 -10.19 -23.49 10.06
CA THR A 278 -10.84 -23.79 8.78
C THR A 278 -12.10 -24.64 9.02
N GLY A 279 -12.86 -24.84 7.95
CA GLY A 279 -14.17 -25.50 7.91
C GLY A 279 -15.23 -24.54 7.35
N THR A 280 -16.29 -25.11 6.78
CA THR A 280 -17.40 -24.34 6.19
C THR A 280 -18.50 -23.99 7.20
N THR A 281 -18.40 -24.46 8.44
CA THR A 281 -19.34 -24.13 9.51
C THR A 281 -18.80 -22.95 10.33
N PRO A 282 -19.57 -21.86 10.49
CA PRO A 282 -19.14 -20.71 11.27
C PRO A 282 -19.00 -21.06 12.76
N ARG A 283 -18.03 -20.41 13.40
CA ARG A 283 -17.73 -20.50 14.82
C ARG A 283 -18.24 -19.25 15.52
N ASP A 284 -19.26 -19.42 16.34
CA ASP A 284 -19.92 -18.34 17.07
C ASP A 284 -19.22 -18.05 18.42
N LEU A 285 -18.03 -17.46 18.40
CA LEU A 285 -17.29 -17.13 19.62
C LEU A 285 -17.97 -16.02 20.42
N GLY A 286 -18.35 -16.31 21.66
CA GLY A 286 -18.97 -15.34 22.57
C GLY A 286 -20.50 -15.29 22.52
N LYS A 287 -21.15 -16.09 21.66
CA LYS A 287 -22.62 -16.15 21.56
C LYS A 287 -23.31 -16.54 22.87
N ASP A 288 -22.71 -17.50 23.60
CA ASP A 288 -23.26 -18.00 24.87
C ASP A 288 -22.70 -17.26 26.10
N GLN A 289 -21.87 -16.24 25.90
CA GLN A 289 -21.37 -15.42 27.00
C GLN A 289 -22.45 -14.39 27.38
N PRO A 290 -22.81 -14.23 28.67
CA PRO A 290 -23.66 -13.14 29.09
C PRO A 290 -23.00 -11.83 28.66
N GLN A 291 -23.73 -11.00 27.90
CA GLN A 291 -23.24 -9.67 27.53
C GLN A 291 -22.99 -8.88 28.82
N GLN A 292 -21.71 -8.77 29.21
CA GLN A 292 -21.30 -7.84 30.24
C GLN A 292 -21.64 -6.45 29.73
N PRO A 293 -22.36 -5.61 30.50
CA PRO A 293 -22.67 -4.26 30.06
C PRO A 293 -21.36 -3.54 29.78
N MET A 294 -21.21 -3.04 28.55
CA MET A 294 -20.11 -2.16 28.18
C MET A 294 -20.21 -0.91 29.06
N GLN A 295 -19.22 -0.70 29.93
CA GLN A 295 -19.04 0.54 30.69
C GLN A 295 -18.27 1.56 29.87
#